data_AF-B4VQ91-F1
#
_entry.id   AF-B4VQ91-F1
#
_cell.length_a   1.000
_cell.length_b   1.000
_cell.length_c   1.000
_cell.angle_alpha   90.00
_cell.angle_beta   90.00
_cell.angle_gamma   90.00
#
_symmetry.space_group_name_H-M   'P 1'
#
loop_
_entity.id
_entity.type
_entity.pdbx_description
1 polymer ?
#
loop_
_entity_poly.entity_id
_entity_poly.type
_entity_poly.pdbx_seq_one_letter_code
_entity_poly.pdbx_strand_id
1 'polypeptide(L)'
;MTKIEVELDQKTIESAKLLAESRQSTLPELIADVIKLLVRQKRTKDPWLGLVADEPELVDEILEEALKNRRVQLFNEKIGKGTASHRHFV
;
A
#
# COMPACT_ATOMS: atom_id res chain seq x y z
N MET A 1 -3.10 32.02 -3.35
CA MET A 1 -1.97 31.29 -3.95
C MET A 1 -0.69 31.84 -3.34
N THR A 2 0.27 30.98 -3.01
CA THR A 2 1.57 31.37 -2.45
C THR A 2 2.63 31.05 -3.48
N LYS A 3 3.50 32.02 -3.80
CA LYS A 3 4.60 31.82 -4.75
C LYS A 3 5.83 31.31 -3.99
N ILE A 4 6.50 30.31 -4.56
CA ILE A 4 7.77 29.77 -4.05
C ILE A 4 8.78 29.90 -5.17
N GLU A 5 9.97 30.40 -4.84
CA GLU A 5 11.11 30.47 -5.76
C GLU A 5 12.16 29.47 -5.28
N VAL A 6 12.67 28.66 -6.20
CA VAL A 6 13.62 27.58 -5.91
C VAL A 6 14.72 27.64 -6.96
N GLU A 7 15.96 27.73 -6.50
CA GLU A 7 17.11 27.55 -7.37
C GLU A 7 17.44 26.06 -7.50
N LEU A 8 17.59 25.61 -8.74
CA LEU A 8 17.95 24.24 -9.08
C LEU A 8 19.19 24.28 -9.97
N ASP A 9 20.05 23.29 -9.81
CA ASP A 9 21.15 23.12 -10.74
C ASP A 9 20.62 22.72 -12.14
N GLN A 10 21.47 22.95 -13.15
CA GLN A 10 21.13 22.74 -14.56
C GLN A 10 20.70 21.29 -14.85
N LYS A 11 21.37 20.31 -14.23
CA LYS A 11 21.08 18.89 -14.45
C LYS A 11 19.73 18.50 -13.85
N THR A 12 19.40 19.04 -12.68
CA THR A 12 18.13 18.80 -12.00
C THR A 12 16.95 19.39 -12.78
N ILE A 13 17.08 20.62 -13.31
CA ILE A 13 15.99 21.23 -14.10
C ILE A 13 15.78 20.51 -15.44
N GLU A 14 16.84 20.06 -16.11
CA GLU A 14 16.75 19.27 -17.34
C GLU A 14 16.05 17.93 -17.10
N SER A 15 16.45 17.23 -16.04
CA SER A 15 15.83 15.97 -15.65
C SER A 15 14.34 16.14 -15.33
N ALA A 16 13.99 17.24 -14.64
CA ALA A 16 12.60 17.54 -14.31
C ALA A 16 11.76 17.85 -15.55
N LYS A 17 12.31 18.54 -16.55
CA LYS A 17 11.64 18.80 -17.83
C LYS A 17 11.37 17.52 -18.61
N LEU A 18 12.39 16.66 -18.76
CA LEU A 18 12.24 15.36 -19.42
C LEU A 18 11.18 14.49 -18.74
N LEU A 19 11.17 14.48 -17.40
CA LEU A 19 10.17 13.74 -16.64
C LEU A 19 8.76 14.31 -16.85
N ALA A 20 8.61 15.63 -16.89
CA ALA A 20 7.33 16.29 -17.14
C ALA A 20 6.78 15.96 -18.53
N GLU A 21 7.64 16.01 -19.56
CA GLU A 21 7.31 15.64 -20.94
C GLU A 21 6.89 14.17 -21.06
N SER A 22 7.63 13.25 -20.42
CA SER A 22 7.30 11.82 -20.44
C SER A 22 5.93 11.50 -19.84
N ARG A 23 5.44 12.37 -18.95
CA ARG A 23 4.15 12.27 -18.26
C ARG A 23 3.06 13.13 -18.88
N GLN A 24 3.35 13.82 -19.99
CA GLN A 24 2.44 14.78 -20.64
C GLN A 24 1.91 15.82 -19.63
N SER A 25 2.78 16.28 -18.74
CA SER A 25 2.45 17.18 -17.63
C SER A 25 3.31 18.44 -17.67
N THR A 26 2.86 19.50 -17.01
CA THR A 26 3.68 20.69 -16.84
C THR A 26 4.61 20.57 -15.63
N LEU A 27 5.71 21.33 -15.62
CA LEU A 27 6.66 21.33 -14.51
C LEU A 27 6.00 21.68 -13.14
N PRO A 28 5.10 22.68 -13.03
CA PRO A 28 4.40 22.96 -11.78
C PRO A 28 3.50 21.80 -11.31
N GLU A 29 2.81 21.12 -12.24
CA GLU A 29 1.97 19.96 -11.92
C GLU A 29 2.81 18.79 -11.42
N LEU A 30 3.93 18.51 -12.11
CA LEU A 30 4.88 17.49 -11.69
C LEU A 30 5.40 17.77 -10.28
N ILE A 31 5.81 19.02 -9.98
CA ILE A 31 6.28 19.41 -8.65
C ILE A 31 5.18 19.21 -7.60
N ALA A 32 3.95 19.65 -7.88
CA ALA A 32 2.82 19.49 -6.97
C ALA A 32 2.55 18.01 -6.67
N ASP A 33 2.60 17.15 -7.69
CA ASP A 33 2.34 15.72 -7.55
C ASP A 33 3.47 14.99 -6.81
N VAL A 34 4.73 15.35 -7.07
CA VAL A 34 5.87 14.85 -6.30
C VAL A 34 5.74 15.23 -4.82
N ILE A 35 5.36 16.47 -4.51
CA ILE A 35 5.14 16.91 -3.12
C ILE A 35 4.02 16.08 -2.47
N LYS A 36 2.90 15.84 -3.16
CA LYS A 36 1.81 14.99 -2.65
C LYS A 36 2.29 13.56 -2.38
N LEU A 37 3.10 13.00 -3.27
CA LEU A 37 3.68 11.66 -3.10
C LEU A 37 4.61 11.59 -1.90
N LEU A 38 5.48 12.57 -1.71
CA LEU A 38 6.40 12.63 -0.57
C LEU A 38 5.65 12.81 0.76
N VAL A 39 4.61 13.65 0.79
CA VAL A 39 3.73 13.79 1.96
C VAL A 39 2.99 12.49 2.25
N ARG A 40 2.51 11.78 1.21
CA ARG A 40 1.87 10.48 1.36
C ARG A 40 2.83 9.45 1.92
N GLN A 41 4.03 9.28 1.35
CA GLN A 41 5.05 8.36 1.85
C GLN A 41 5.43 8.65 3.31
N LYS A 42 5.55 9.92 3.71
CA LYS A 42 5.84 10.28 5.10
C LYS A 42 4.72 9.83 6.06
N ARG A 43 3.47 9.78 5.59
CA ARG A 43 2.31 9.27 6.36
C ARG A 43 2.18 7.75 6.30
N THR A 44 2.59 7.14 5.19
CA THR A 44 2.71 5.69 5.00
C THR A 44 4.08 5.18 5.45
N LYS A 45 4.62 5.69 6.57
CA LYS A 45 5.46 4.81 7.39
C LYS A 45 4.51 3.73 7.87
N ASP A 46 4.50 2.64 7.11
CA ASP A 46 3.63 1.50 7.33
C ASP A 46 3.74 1.12 8.81
N PRO A 47 2.64 1.08 9.58
CA PRO A 47 2.68 0.72 11.00
C PRO A 47 3.38 -0.62 11.25
N TRP A 48 3.47 -1.47 10.23
CA TRP A 48 4.13 -2.77 10.27
C TRP A 48 5.63 -2.72 9.94
N LEU A 49 6.14 -1.62 9.37
CA LEU A 49 7.56 -1.49 9.02
C LEU A 49 8.40 -1.33 10.29
N GLY A 50 9.05 -2.42 10.71
CA GLY A 50 9.94 -2.43 11.87
C GLY A 50 9.38 -3.07 13.14
N LEU A 51 8.11 -3.52 13.16
CA LEU A 51 7.53 -4.16 14.35
C LEU A 51 8.16 -5.52 14.70
N VAL A 52 8.76 -6.18 13.71
CA VAL A 52 9.40 -7.51 13.81
C VAL A 52 10.83 -7.47 13.27
N ALA A 53 11.43 -6.27 13.23
CA ALA A 53 12.82 -6.12 12.75
C ALA A 53 13.84 -6.75 13.70
N ASP A 54 13.55 -6.74 15.01
CA ASP A 54 14.43 -7.30 16.05
C ASP A 54 14.20 -8.80 16.28
N GLU A 55 13.06 -9.34 15.83
CA GLU A 55 12.65 -10.75 15.99
C GLU A 55 12.05 -11.28 14.66
N PRO A 56 12.87 -11.46 13.61
CA PRO A 56 12.41 -11.84 12.28
C PRO A 56 11.74 -13.22 12.24
N GLU A 57 12.03 -14.10 13.19
CA GLU A 57 11.45 -15.44 13.31
C GLU A 57 9.95 -15.41 13.62
N LEU A 58 9.44 -14.32 14.23
CA LEU A 58 8.02 -14.17 14.54
C LEU A 58 7.14 -13.97 13.30
N VAL A 59 7.73 -13.60 12.16
CA VAL A 59 6.99 -13.42 10.90
C VAL A 59 6.36 -14.73 10.45
N ASP A 60 7.09 -15.83 10.58
CA ASP A 60 6.63 -17.16 10.17
C ASP A 60 5.50 -17.67 11.06
N GLU A 61 5.56 -17.41 12.38
CA GLU A 61 4.52 -17.79 13.34
C GLU A 61 3.22 -17.01 13.09
N ILE A 62 3.31 -15.70 12.89
CA ILE A 62 2.16 -14.84 12.54
C ILE A 62 1.52 -15.30 11.22
N LEU A 63 2.34 -15.65 10.23
CA LEU A 63 1.85 -16.13 8.94
C LEU A 63 1.16 -17.49 9.08
N GLU A 64 1.72 -18.41 9.86
CA GLU A 64 1.13 -19.71 10.15
C GLU A 64 -0.23 -19.58 10.86
N GLU A 65 -0.32 -18.72 11.86
CA GLU A 65 -1.57 -18.47 12.59
C GLU A 65 -2.63 -17.83 11.68
N ALA A 66 -2.26 -16.86 10.86
CA ALA A 66 -3.15 -16.23 9.88
C ALA A 66 -3.69 -17.26 8.87
N LEU A 67 -2.84 -18.18 8.39
CA LEU A 67 -3.22 -19.27 7.49
C LEU A 67 -4.10 -20.33 8.18
N LYS A 68 -3.85 -20.64 9.46
CA LYS A 68 -4.72 -21.52 10.27
C LYS A 68 -6.10 -20.87 10.43
N ASN A 69 -6.18 -19.59 10.78
CA ASN A 69 -7.43 -18.85 10.91
C ASN A 69 -8.21 -18.76 9.59
N ARG A 70 -7.52 -18.50 8.47
CA ARG A 70 -8.16 -18.50 7.14
C ARG A 70 -8.73 -19.88 6.78
N ARG A 71 -8.03 -20.97 7.10
CA ARG A 71 -8.53 -22.34 6.88
C ARG A 71 -9.75 -22.66 7.74
N VAL A 72 -9.75 -22.23 9.00
CA VAL A 72 -10.89 -22.40 9.91
C VAL A 72 -12.12 -21.61 9.44
N GLN A 73 -11.93 -20.38 8.96
CA GLN A 73 -13.01 -19.57 8.39
C GLN A 73 -13.64 -20.25 7.15
N LEU A 74 -12.80 -20.69 6.19
CA LEU A 74 -13.27 -21.40 5.00
C LEU A 74 -13.94 -22.74 5.33
N PHE A 75 -13.48 -23.43 6.37
CA PHE A 75 -14.09 -24.66 6.85
C PHE A 75 -15.47 -24.41 7.47
N ASN A 76 -15.60 -23.40 8.33
CA ASN A 76 -16.88 -23.01 8.95
C ASN A 76 -17.90 -22.52 7.91
N GLU A 77 -17.47 -21.82 6.84
CA GLU A 77 -18.35 -21.48 5.71
C GLU A 77 -18.84 -22.71 4.96
N LYS A 78 -18.00 -23.73 4.78
CA LYS A 78 -18.39 -25.01 4.16
C LYS A 78 -19.37 -25.80 5.01
N ILE A 79 -19.17 -25.86 6.33
CA ILE A 79 -20.05 -26.57 7.26
C ILE A 79 -21.39 -25.82 7.44
N GLY A 80 -21.37 -24.49 7.48
CA GLY A 80 -22.58 -23.66 7.55
C GLY A 80 -23.50 -23.80 6.32
N LYS A 81 -22.93 -24.05 5.14
CA LYS A 81 -23.71 -24.37 3.92
C LYS A 81 -24.20 -25.82 3.84
N GLY A 82 -23.59 -26.74 4.59
CA GLY A 82 -23.99 -28.15 4.62
C GLY A 82 -25.23 -28.47 5.46
N THR A 83 -25.55 -27.63 6.46
CA THR A 83 -26.69 -27.86 7.37
C THR A 83 -28.01 -27.24 6.88
N ALA A 84 -27.98 -26.35 5.89
CA ALA A 84 -29.18 -25.73 5.32
C ALA A 84 -29.91 -26.62 4.29
N SER A 85 -29.30 -27.72 3.82
CA SER A 85 -29.86 -28.52 2.70
C SER A 85 -30.60 -29.80 3.11
N HIS A 86 -30.79 -30.10 4.40
CA HIS A 86 -31.42 -31.36 4.85
C HIS A 86 -32.70 -31.21 5.69
N ARG A 87 -33.37 -30.06 5.65
CA ARG A 87 -34.77 -29.96 6.11
C ARG A 87 -35.64 -29.46 4.98
N HIS A 88 -36.03 -30.34 4.07
CA HIS A 88 -37.28 -30.31 3.32
C HIS A 88 -37.37 -31.67 2.62
N PHE A 89 -37.99 -32.65 3.27
CA PHE A 89 -38.78 -33.66 2.58
C PHE A 89 -39.76 -34.27 3.59
N VAL A 90 -41.03 -34.02 3.30
CA VAL A 90 -42.32 -34.62 3.71
C VAL A 90 -42.29 -35.67 4.81
#